data_AF-A0AAJ6B756-F1
#
_entry.id   AF-A0AAJ6B756-F1
#
_cell.length_a   1.000
_cell.length_b   1.000
_cell.length_c   1.000
_cell.angle_alpha   90.00
_cell.angle_beta   90.00
_cell.angle_gamma   90.00
#
_symmetry.space_group_name_H-M   'P 1'
#
loop_
_entity.id
_entity.type
_entity.pdbx_description
1 polymer ?
#
loop_
_entity_poly.entity_id
_entity_poly.type
_entity_poly.pdbx_seq_one_letter_code
_entity_poly.pdbx_strand_id
1 'polypeptide(L)' 'MYLFRKKDPGRPTNTNIKIMHIINAIAITMFIAGILWKLIDWLFLS' A
#
# COMPACT_ATOMS: atom_id res chain seq x y z
N MET A 1 0.72 21.58 -18.73
CA MET A 1 1.95 20.76 -18.77
C MET A 1 2.58 20.74 -17.38
N TYR A 2 2.17 19.79 -16.52
CA TYR A 2 2.60 19.73 -15.11
C TYR A 2 3.85 18.86 -14.89
N LEU A 3 4.31 18.14 -15.92
CA LEU A 3 5.41 17.18 -15.84
C LEU A 3 6.81 17.82 -15.72
N PHE A 4 6.94 19.12 -16.04
CA PHE A 4 8.20 19.88 -15.92
C PHE A 4 8.17 20.94 -14.82
N ARG A 5 7.15 20.92 -13.95
CA ARG A 5 7.09 21.85 -12.82
C ARG A 5 8.11 21.40 -11.78
N LYS A 6 9.17 22.20 -11.57
CA LYS A 6 10.13 22.01 -10.47
C LYS A 6 9.35 21.83 -9.17
N LYS A 7 9.78 20.87 -8.35
CA LYS A 7 9.18 20.60 -7.05
C LYS A 7 9.31 21.87 -6.21
N ASP A 8 8.17 22.46 -5.85
CA ASP A 8 8.12 23.66 -5.02
C ASP A 8 8.71 23.32 -3.64
N PRO A 9 9.84 23.95 -3.23
CA PRO A 9 10.49 23.66 -1.96
C PRO A 9 9.67 24.10 -0.74
N GLY A 10 8.70 25.00 -0.92
CA GLY A 10 7.79 25.46 0.14
C GLY A 10 6.56 24.59 0.33
N ARG A 11 6.40 23.50 -0.46
CA ARG A 11 5.21 22.66 -0.39
C ARG A 11 5.23 21.81 0.90
N PRO A 12 4.17 21.83 1.73
CA PRO A 12 4.16 21.07 2.97
C PRO A 12 4.26 19.57 2.67
N THR A 13 5.32 18.95 3.18
CA THR A 13 5.45 17.49 3.18
C THR A 13 4.56 16.94 4.29
N ASN A 14 3.40 16.38 3.92
CA ASN A 14 2.48 15.80 4.90
C ASN A 14 2.86 14.34 5.20
N THR A 15 3.57 14.14 6.31
CA THR A 15 3.96 12.82 6.82
C THR A 15 2.75 11.93 7.12
N ASN A 16 1.63 12.50 7.57
CA ASN A 16 0.42 11.73 7.89
C ASN A 16 -0.17 11.04 6.65
N ILE A 17 -0.14 11.71 5.49
CA ILE A 17 -0.61 11.12 4.23
C ILE A 17 0.31 9.98 3.78
N LYS A 18 1.62 10.14 3.95
CA LYS A 18 2.59 9.07 3.66
C LYS A 18 2.33 7.84 4.54
N ILE A 19 2.11 8.06 5.84
CA ILE A 19 1.80 7.00 6.81
C ILE A 19 0.46 6.33 6.47
N MET A 20 -0.57 7.09 6.11
CA MET A 20 -1.88 6.55 5.69
C MET A 20 -1.74 5.56 4.51
N HIS A 21 -0.96 5.92 3.48
CA HIS A 21 -0.73 5.02 2.35
C HIS A 21 0.04 3.76 2.75
N ILE A 22 0.99 3.86 3.67
CA ILE A 22 1.75 2.71 4.18
C ILE A 22 0.82 1.75 4.93
N ILE A 23 0.00 2.27 5.85
CA ILE A 23 -0.97 1.47 6.59
C ILE A 23 -1.93 0.77 5.64
N ASN A 24 -2.45 1.50 4.63
CA ASN A 24 -3.36 0.92 3.65
C ASN A 24 -2.69 -0.18 2.81
N ALA A 25 -1.43 0.02 2.38
CA ALA A 25 -0.68 -1.00 1.66
C ALA A 25 -0.48 -2.27 2.51
N ILE A 26 -0.10 -2.11 3.79
CA ILE A 26 0.06 -3.23 4.72
C ILE A 26 -1.25 -4.00 4.89
N ALA A 27 -2.37 -3.29 5.07
CA ALA A 27 -3.68 -3.91 5.25
C ALA A 27 -4.08 -4.79 4.04
N ILE A 28 -3.92 -4.26 2.82
CA ILE A 28 -4.21 -5.00 1.58
C ILE A 28 -3.27 -6.21 1.46
N THR A 29 -1.98 -6.04 1.73
CA THR A 29 -1.01 -7.14 1.67
C THR A 29 -1.37 -8.26 2.65
N MET A 30 -1.70 -7.94 3.89
CA MET A 30 -2.11 -8.94 4.89
C MET A 30 -3.40 -9.66 4.49
N PHE A 31 -4.37 -8.92 3.95
CA PHE A 31 -5.63 -9.50 3.48
C PHE A 31 -5.42 -10.50 2.35
N ILE A 32 -4.65 -10.12 1.33
CA ILE A 32 -4.32 -10.99 0.20
C ILE A 32 -3.52 -12.21 0.67
N ALA A 33 -2.53 -12.02 1.54
CA ALA A 33 -1.74 -13.12 2.09
C ALA A 33 -2.62 -14.14 2.83
N GLY A 34 -3.60 -13.68 3.62
CA GLY A 34 -4.56 -14.53 4.30
C GLY A 34 -5.45 -15.33 3.34
N ILE A 35 -5.94 -14.69 2.27
CA ILE A 35 -6.72 -15.38 1.22
C ILE A 35 -5.86 -16.46 0.54
N LEU A 36 -4.64 -16.11 0.15
CA LEU A 36 -3.73 -17.05 -0.50
C LEU A 36 -3.41 -18.25 0.40
N TRP A 37 -3.16 -18.00 1.69
CA TRP A 37 -2.96 -19.07 2.66
C TRP A 37 -4.16 -20.00 2.72
N LYS A 38 -5.38 -19.45 2.79
CA LYS A 38 -6.59 -20.28 2.85
C LYS A 38 -6.86 -21.06 1.56
N LEU A 39 -6.53 -20.50 0.41
CA LEU A 39 -6.63 -21.21 -0.87
C LEU A 39 -5.63 -22.36 -0.96
N ILE A 40 -4.39 -22.16 -0.49
CA ILE A 40 -3.37 -23.22 -0.46
C ILE A 40 -3.82 -24.34 0.48
N ASP A 41 -4.27 -23.99 1.68
CA ASP A 41 -4.81 -24.94 2.67
C ASP A 41 -5.96 -25.75 2.08
N TRP A 42 -6.88 -25.10 1.37
CA TRP A 42 -8.02 -25.77 0.74
C TRP A 42 -7.64 -26.69 -0.44
N LEU A 43 -6.64 -26.32 -1.24
CA LEU A 43 -6.28 -27.07 -2.46
C LEU A 43 -5.25 -28.18 -2.22
N PHE A 44 -4.37 -28.03 -1.22
CA PHE A 44 -3.20 -28.90 -1.04
C PHE A 44 -3.12 -29.58 0.32
N LEU A 45 -3.76 -29.03 1.36
CA LEU A 45 -3.65 -29.53 2.74
C LEU A 45 -4.96 -30.09 3.29
N SER A 46 -6.08 -29.84 2.62
CA SER A 46 -7.41 -30.43 2.92
C SER A 46 -7.57 -31.81 2.31
#